data_AF-A0A175A7V3-F1
#
_entry.id   AF-A0A175A7V3-F1
#
_cell.length_a   1.000
_cell.length_b   1.000
_cell.length_c   1.000
_cell.angle_alpha   90.00
_cell.angle_beta   90.00
_cell.angle_gamma   90.00
#
_symmetry.space_group_name_H-M   'P 1'
#
loop_
_entity.id
_entity.type
_entity.pdbx_description
1 polymer ?
#
loop_
_entity_poly.entity_id
_entity_poly.type
_entity_poly.pdbx_seq_one_letter_code
_entity_poly.pdbx_strand_id
1 'polypeptide(L)'
;MNIGLTSMQGIPTTVSVSSAFLQKCMNDPEKAKYLEENLAAIPDCIKDTINGCLGTVTNQSYMIDANGNIIETASCTNDPDGKIAKENAERKAKENREKEEKVKEKRAAKKAEEEKAAKKRAEKSAEGKETGDYTLSVTGNDVKSMTQSLVAESVSISAPDRSSFDIKA
;
A
#
# COMPACT_ATOMS: atom_id res chain seq x y z
N MET A 1 -27.37 24.37 26.43
CA MET A 1 -26.14 24.95 25.85
C MET A 1 -26.59 26.05 24.91
N ASN A 2 -26.04 27.26 25.04
CA ASN A 2 -26.39 28.40 24.20
C ASN A 2 -25.29 28.57 23.15
N ILE A 3 -25.66 28.63 21.88
CA ILE A 3 -24.70 28.57 20.76
C ILE A 3 -24.89 29.81 19.90
N GLY A 4 -23.81 30.53 19.67
CA GLY A 4 -23.67 31.58 18.67
C GLY A 4 -22.86 31.06 17.49
N LEU A 5 -23.35 31.29 16.28
CA LEU A 5 -22.63 31.02 15.03
C LEU A 5 -22.38 32.35 14.34
N THR A 6 -21.15 32.57 13.91
CA THR A 6 -20.77 33.78 13.16
C THR A 6 -19.60 33.47 12.24
N SER A 7 -19.15 34.47 11.49
CA SER A 7 -17.87 34.43 10.81
C SER A 7 -17.02 35.60 11.29
N MET A 8 -15.81 35.31 11.77
CA MET A 8 -14.83 36.31 12.17
C MET A 8 -13.59 36.15 11.29
N GLN A 9 -13.13 37.25 10.70
CA GLN A 9 -12.02 37.27 9.73
C GLN A 9 -12.20 36.29 8.56
N GLY A 10 -13.44 36.00 8.15
CA GLY A 10 -13.77 35.06 7.08
C GLY A 10 -13.72 33.58 7.48
N ILE A 11 -13.45 33.28 8.75
CA ILE A 11 -13.46 31.92 9.30
C ILE A 11 -14.81 31.66 9.96
N PRO A 12 -15.47 30.51 9.72
CA PRO A 12 -16.62 30.07 10.49
C PRO A 12 -16.25 29.89 11.98
N THR A 13 -16.97 30.58 12.86
CA THR A 13 -16.71 30.59 14.29
C THR A 13 -17.95 30.16 15.07
N THR A 14 -17.78 29.17 15.94
CA THR A 14 -18.82 28.73 16.88
C THR A 14 -18.45 29.14 18.30
N VAL A 15 -19.35 29.78 19.02
CA VAL A 15 -19.18 30.08 20.45
C VAL A 15 -20.31 29.41 21.21
N SER A 16 -20.00 28.55 22.17
CA SER A 16 -20.98 27.87 22.99
C SER A 16 -20.75 28.14 24.46
N VAL A 17 -21.80 28.51 25.17
CA VAL A 17 -21.76 28.78 26.61
C VAL A 17 -22.76 27.89 27.31
N SER A 18 -22.32 27.20 28.35
CA SER A 18 -23.21 26.35 29.13
C SER A 18 -24.31 27.18 29.81
N SER A 19 -25.53 26.64 29.84
CA SER A 19 -26.66 27.32 30.47
C SER A 19 -26.46 27.45 31.99
N ALA A 20 -25.79 26.47 32.61
CA ALA A 20 -25.44 26.51 34.03
C ALA A 20 -24.46 27.64 34.36
N PHE A 21 -23.49 27.91 33.49
CA PHE A 21 -22.56 29.03 33.70
C PHE A 21 -23.24 30.38 33.52
N LEU A 22 -24.11 30.54 32.51
CA LEU A 22 -24.92 31.76 32.37
C LEU A 22 -25.79 32.04 33.60
N GLN A 23 -26.41 31.00 34.18
CA GLN A 23 -27.16 31.16 35.42
C GLN A 23 -26.30 31.64 36.59
N LYS A 24 -25.03 31.21 36.65
CA LYS A 24 -24.07 31.74 37.63
C LYS A 24 -23.77 33.21 37.36
N CYS A 25 -23.54 33.61 36.11
CA CYS A 25 -23.31 35.01 35.73
C CYS A 25 -24.49 35.94 36.10
N MET A 26 -25.73 35.46 36.04
CA MET A 26 -26.90 36.28 36.44
C MET A 26 -26.89 36.67 37.93
N ASN A 27 -26.25 35.86 38.78
CA ASN A 27 -26.21 36.07 40.22
C ASN A 27 -24.83 36.52 40.73
N ASP A 28 -23.83 36.57 39.85
CA ASP A 28 -22.43 36.86 40.19
C ASP A 28 -21.83 37.80 39.13
N PRO A 29 -21.71 39.10 39.46
CA PRO A 29 -21.16 40.11 38.56
C PRO A 29 -19.71 39.85 38.14
N GLU A 30 -18.89 39.21 38.97
CA GLU A 30 -17.50 38.89 38.62
C GLU A 30 -17.46 37.82 37.53
N LYS A 31 -18.34 36.81 37.63
CA LYS A 31 -18.48 35.78 36.58
C LYS A 31 -19.08 36.34 35.29
N ALA A 32 -20.00 37.31 35.40
CA ALA A 32 -20.53 38.00 34.22
C ALA A 32 -19.43 38.80 33.50
N LYS A 33 -18.63 39.56 34.26
CA LYS A 33 -17.50 40.32 33.72
C LYS A 33 -16.46 39.40 33.08
N TYR A 34 -16.11 38.30 33.74
CA TYR A 34 -15.21 37.28 33.18
C TYR A 34 -15.72 36.76 31.82
N LEU A 35 -17.01 36.43 31.72
CA LEU A 35 -17.59 35.98 30.46
C LEU A 35 -17.50 37.05 29.37
N GLU A 36 -17.84 38.30 29.69
CA GLU A 36 -17.81 39.42 28.75
C GLU A 36 -16.39 39.69 28.23
N GLU A 37 -15.40 39.73 29.12
CA GLU A 37 -13.98 39.93 28.76
C GLU A 37 -13.46 38.83 27.83
N ASN A 38 -13.78 37.56 28.11
CA ASN A 38 -13.34 36.45 27.27
C ASN A 38 -14.05 36.45 25.91
N LEU A 39 -15.35 36.77 25.86
CA LEU A 39 -16.07 36.87 24.58
C LEU A 39 -15.55 38.04 23.73
N ALA A 40 -15.19 39.16 24.35
CA ALA A 40 -14.60 40.30 23.67
C ALA A 40 -13.19 40.02 23.12
N ALA A 41 -12.45 39.09 23.74
CA ALA A 41 -11.10 38.70 23.30
C ALA A 41 -11.09 37.76 22.08
N ILE A 42 -12.19 37.06 21.79
CA ILE A 42 -12.28 36.06 20.71
C ILE A 42 -11.76 36.58 19.35
N PRO A 43 -12.13 37.78 18.87
CA PRO A 43 -11.66 38.27 17.58
C PRO A 43 -10.13 38.41 17.49
N ASP A 44 -9.48 38.81 18.58
CA ASP A 44 -8.02 38.93 18.63
C ASP A 44 -7.36 37.55 18.73
N CYS A 45 -7.91 36.62 19.52
CA CYS A 45 -7.45 35.23 19.56
C CYS A 45 -7.51 34.55 18.18
N ILE A 46 -8.59 34.78 17.42
CA ILE A 46 -8.72 34.25 16.05
C ILE A 46 -7.66 34.86 15.13
N LYS A 47 -7.42 36.16 15.24
CA LYS A 47 -6.39 36.84 14.45
C LYS A 47 -5.00 36.26 14.73
N ASP A 48 -4.67 36.04 15.99
CA ASP A 48 -3.39 35.43 16.38
C ASP A 48 -3.29 33.98 15.91
N THR A 49 -4.38 33.21 16.00
CA THR A 49 -4.44 31.84 15.47
C THR A 49 -4.16 31.81 13.97
N ILE A 50 -4.82 32.70 13.19
CA ILE A 50 -4.63 32.78 11.74
C ILE A 50 -3.18 33.14 11.40
N ASN A 51 -2.59 34.10 12.10
CA ASN A 51 -1.22 34.54 11.85
C ASN A 51 -0.17 33.49 12.28
N GLY A 52 -0.47 32.70 13.31
CA GLY A 52 0.41 31.66 13.84
C GLY A 52 0.29 30.32 13.12
N CYS A 53 -0.78 30.09 12.36
CA CYS A 53 -0.98 28.81 11.67
C CYS A 53 -0.15 28.75 10.38
N LEU A 54 0.64 27.68 10.22
CA LEU A 54 1.35 27.40 8.96
C LEU A 54 0.41 26.98 7.82
N GLY A 55 -0.80 26.50 8.17
CA GLY A 55 -1.85 26.13 7.23
C GLY A 55 -2.99 27.17 7.20
N THR A 56 -4.05 26.84 6.47
CA THR A 56 -5.28 27.63 6.48
C THR A 56 -6.19 27.15 7.59
N VAL A 57 -6.56 28.06 8.50
CA VAL A 57 -7.63 27.82 9.48
C VAL A 57 -8.96 27.72 8.74
N THR A 58 -9.74 26.68 8.97
CA THR A 58 -11.02 26.43 8.28
C THR A 58 -12.22 26.54 9.20
N ASN A 59 -12.02 26.39 10.51
CA ASN A 59 -13.05 26.52 11.53
C ASN A 59 -12.39 26.85 12.88
N GLN A 60 -13.08 27.62 13.71
CA GLN A 60 -12.71 27.87 15.10
C GLN A 60 -13.94 27.68 16.00
N SER A 61 -13.75 27.09 17.17
CA SER A 61 -14.82 26.96 18.15
C SER A 61 -14.36 27.22 19.57
N TYR A 62 -15.16 27.96 20.31
CA TYR A 62 -14.99 28.24 21.74
C TYR A 62 -16.14 27.60 22.52
N MET A 63 -15.80 26.86 23.56
CA MET A 63 -16.77 26.24 24.46
C MET A 63 -16.48 26.65 25.89
N ILE A 64 -17.49 27.18 26.58
CA ILE A 64 -17.42 27.56 27.99
C ILE A 64 -18.31 26.59 28.77
N ASP A 65 -17.69 25.79 29.63
CA ASP A 65 -18.37 24.74 30.38
C ASP A 65 -19.19 25.28 31.57
N ALA A 66 -19.73 24.40 32.42
CA ALA A 66 -20.52 24.77 33.59
C ALA A 66 -19.72 25.49 34.70
N ASN A 67 -18.40 25.33 34.70
CA ASN A 67 -17.49 25.91 35.68
C ASN A 67 -16.86 27.22 35.18
N GLY A 68 -17.01 27.51 33.89
CA GLY A 68 -16.39 28.67 33.24
C GLY A 68 -15.06 28.34 32.57
N ASN A 69 -14.68 27.06 32.48
CA ASN A 69 -13.48 26.68 31.74
C ASN A 69 -13.72 26.87 30.25
N ILE A 70 -12.72 27.38 29.55
CA ILE A 70 -12.78 27.67 28.13
C ILE A 70 -11.96 26.63 27.37
N ILE A 71 -12.57 26.03 26.36
CA ILE A 71 -11.91 25.17 25.39
C ILE A 71 -11.99 25.87 24.03
N GLU A 72 -10.83 26.17 23.47
CA GLU A 72 -10.68 26.63 22.09
C GLU A 72 -10.28 25.44 21.21
N THR A 73 -10.84 25.37 20.00
CA THR A 73 -10.48 24.35 19.02
C THR A 73 -10.43 24.97 17.63
N ALA A 74 -9.23 24.99 17.05
CA ALA A 74 -9.01 25.39 15.67
C ALA A 74 -8.86 24.14 14.78
N SER A 75 -9.54 24.15 13.64
CA SER A 75 -9.31 23.17 12.57
C SER A 75 -8.52 23.83 11.45
N CYS A 76 -7.47 23.17 10.99
CA CYS A 76 -6.55 23.70 9.99
C CYS A 76 -6.26 22.67 8.90
N THR A 77 -5.97 23.15 7.68
CA THR A 77 -5.55 22.32 6.55
C THR A 77 -4.44 23.00 5.76
N ASN A 78 -3.53 22.20 5.21
CA ASN A 78 -2.52 22.69 4.27
C ASN A 78 -3.00 22.62 2.81
N ASP A 79 -4.20 22.10 2.60
CA ASP A 79 -4.83 21.89 1.28
C ASP A 79 -6.27 22.44 1.29
N PRO A 80 -6.46 23.76 1.46
CA PRO A 80 -7.80 24.35 1.60
C PRO A 80 -8.66 24.20 0.35
N ASP A 81 -8.06 24.04 -0.83
CA ASP A 81 -8.75 23.82 -2.10
C ASP A 81 -8.78 22.34 -2.54
N GLY A 82 -8.24 21.44 -1.73
CA GLY A 82 -8.24 19.99 -2.00
C GLY A 82 -7.37 19.57 -3.20
N LYS A 83 -6.56 20.47 -3.77
CA LYS A 83 -5.75 20.18 -4.95
C LYS A 83 -4.69 19.14 -4.66
N ILE A 84 -4.05 19.19 -3.49
CA ILE A 84 -3.00 18.24 -3.11
C ILE A 84 -3.61 16.84 -2.95
N ALA A 85 -4.79 16.73 -2.34
CA ALA A 85 -5.52 15.47 -2.23
C ALA A 85 -5.89 14.92 -3.61
N LYS A 86 -6.39 15.76 -4.51
CA LYS A 86 -6.77 15.39 -5.87
C LYS A 86 -5.58 14.91 -6.70
N GLU A 87 -4.49 15.68 -6.71
CA GLU A 87 -3.26 15.33 -7.43
C GLU A 87 -2.68 14.00 -6.94
N ASN A 88 -2.66 13.78 -5.62
CA ASN A 88 -2.20 12.51 -5.05
C ASN A 88 -3.08 11.32 -5.43
N ALA A 89 -4.40 11.51 -5.49
CA ALA A 89 -5.33 10.47 -5.95
C ALA A 89 -5.09 10.13 -7.44
N GLU A 90 -4.91 11.15 -8.28
CA GLU A 90 -4.63 10.98 -9.72
C GLU A 90 -3.28 10.27 -9.96
N ARG A 91 -2.23 10.67 -9.25
CA ARG A 91 -0.92 10.01 -9.30
C ARG A 91 -1.01 8.54 -8.90
N LYS A 92 -1.69 8.24 -7.79
CA LYS A 92 -1.86 6.85 -7.32
C LYS A 92 -2.67 6.02 -8.31
N ALA A 93 -3.69 6.59 -8.95
CA ALA A 93 -4.46 5.92 -9.99
C ALA A 93 -3.59 5.62 -11.22
N LYS A 94 -2.76 6.58 -11.66
CA LYS A 94 -1.83 6.38 -12.78
C LYS A 94 -0.79 5.30 -12.47
N GLU A 95 -0.14 5.35 -11.31
CA GLU A 95 0.83 4.35 -10.87
C GLU A 95 0.23 2.94 -10.80
N ASN A 96 -1.02 2.81 -10.36
CA ASN A 96 -1.70 1.52 -10.33
C ASN A 96 -1.99 0.99 -11.73
N ARG A 97 -2.45 1.84 -12.66
CA ARG A 97 -2.66 1.45 -14.07
C ARG A 97 -1.36 0.97 -14.71
N GLU A 98 -0.26 1.70 -14.54
CA GLU A 98 1.05 1.31 -15.08
C GLU A 98 1.55 -0.02 -14.50
N LYS A 99 1.29 -0.27 -13.21
CA LYS A 99 1.61 -1.56 -12.57
C LYS A 99 0.75 -2.69 -13.14
N GLU A 100 -0.54 -2.48 -13.33
CA GLU A 100 -1.44 -3.47 -13.92
C GLU A 100 -1.06 -3.79 -15.38
N GLU A 101 -0.72 -2.79 -16.18
CA GLU A 101 -0.25 -2.97 -17.55
C GLU A 101 1.04 -3.79 -17.61
N LYS A 102 2.04 -3.46 -16.78
CA LYS A 102 3.27 -4.25 -16.66
C LYS A 102 3.01 -5.70 -16.24
N VAL A 103 2.02 -5.94 -15.37
CA VAL A 103 1.63 -7.30 -14.97
C VAL A 103 0.95 -8.04 -16.13
N LYS A 104 0.07 -7.37 -16.88
CA LYS A 104 -0.59 -7.96 -18.07
C LYS A 104 0.43 -8.29 -19.15
N GLU A 105 1.39 -7.41 -19.42
CA GLU A 105 2.46 -7.63 -20.38
C GLU A 105 3.34 -8.82 -19.99
N LYS A 106 3.78 -8.90 -18.72
CA LYS A 106 4.54 -10.05 -18.21
C LYS A 106 3.76 -11.36 -18.34
N ARG A 107 2.46 -11.35 -18.08
CA ARG A 107 1.59 -12.53 -18.27
C ARG A 107 1.46 -12.94 -19.73
N ALA A 108 1.30 -11.97 -20.64
CA ALA A 108 1.22 -12.22 -22.07
C ALA A 108 2.54 -12.79 -22.63
N ALA A 109 3.67 -12.19 -22.23
CA ALA A 109 5.00 -12.67 -22.61
C ALA A 109 5.25 -14.11 -22.13
N LYS A 110 4.92 -14.40 -20.86
CA LYS A 110 5.02 -15.76 -20.31
C LYS A 110 4.16 -16.77 -21.08
N LYS A 111 2.92 -16.39 -21.43
CA LYS A 111 2.02 -17.27 -22.20
C LYS A 111 2.56 -17.55 -23.61
N ALA A 112 3.12 -16.53 -24.28
CA ALA A 112 3.72 -16.70 -25.61
C ALA A 112 5.00 -17.56 -25.57
N GLU A 113 5.79 -17.46 -24.50
CA GLU A 113 6.95 -18.32 -24.28
C GLU A 113 6.55 -19.78 -24.05
N GLU A 114 5.54 -20.01 -23.18
CA GLU A 114 5.00 -21.35 -22.92
C GLU A 114 4.44 -22.00 -24.21
N GLU A 115 3.73 -21.23 -25.05
CA GLU A 115 3.21 -21.74 -26.33
C GLU A 115 4.32 -22.12 -27.31
N LYS A 116 5.38 -21.29 -27.43
CA LYS A 116 6.56 -21.61 -28.25
C LYS A 116 7.30 -22.85 -27.75
N ALA A 117 7.43 -23.00 -26.43
CA ALA A 117 8.06 -24.18 -25.82
C ALA A 117 7.23 -25.45 -26.05
N ALA A 118 5.90 -25.37 -25.91
CA ALA A 118 5.00 -26.48 -26.19
C ALA A 118 5.07 -26.92 -27.66
N LYS A 119 5.08 -25.97 -28.61
CA LYS A 119 5.20 -26.27 -30.04
C LYS A 119 6.51 -26.98 -30.39
N LYS A 120 7.65 -26.50 -29.87
CA LYS A 120 8.96 -27.16 -30.05
C LYS A 120 8.98 -28.58 -29.47
N ARG A 121 8.31 -28.82 -28.33
CA ARG A 121 8.22 -30.15 -27.72
C ARG A 121 7.38 -31.11 -28.58
N ALA A 122 6.28 -30.62 -29.15
CA ALA A 122 5.44 -31.40 -30.07
C ALA A 122 6.20 -31.75 -31.36
N GLU A 123 6.92 -30.80 -31.96
CA GLU A 123 7.74 -31.02 -33.17
C GLU A 123 8.85 -32.06 -32.93
N LYS A 124 9.61 -31.97 -31.82
CA LYS A 124 10.61 -33.00 -31.46
C LYS A 124 10.01 -34.39 -31.25
N SER A 125 8.78 -34.48 -30.72
CA SER A 125 8.10 -35.78 -30.58
C SER A 125 7.59 -36.36 -31.89
N ALA A 126 7.41 -35.52 -32.92
CA ALA A 126 7.04 -35.95 -34.27
C ALA A 126 8.26 -36.39 -35.10
N GLU A 127 9.42 -35.72 -34.94
CA GLU A 127 10.70 -36.15 -35.53
C GLU A 127 11.29 -37.39 -34.85
N GLY A 128 10.98 -37.65 -33.58
CA GLY A 128 11.41 -38.84 -32.83
C GLY A 128 10.73 -40.16 -33.21
N LYS A 129 10.09 -40.26 -34.39
CA LYS A 129 9.58 -41.53 -34.94
C LYS A 129 10.61 -42.30 -35.80
N GLU A 130 11.90 -42.02 -35.63
CA GLU A 130 12.98 -42.96 -35.99
C GLU A 130 13.64 -43.55 -34.73
N THR A 131 12.84 -43.95 -33.74
CA THR A 131 13.30 -45.00 -32.84
C THR A 131 13.12 -46.32 -33.58
N GLY A 132 14.20 -46.78 -34.23
CA GLY A 132 14.27 -48.15 -34.73
C GLY A 132 13.83 -49.09 -33.61
N ASP A 133 12.82 -49.92 -33.89
CA ASP A 133 12.37 -50.98 -32.99
C ASP A 133 13.55 -51.93 -32.77
N TYR A 134 14.32 -51.73 -31.69
CA TYR A 134 15.29 -52.72 -31.25
C TYR A 134 14.57 -53.72 -30.36
N THR A 135 14.06 -54.79 -30.98
CA THR A 135 13.57 -55.97 -30.26
C THR A 135 14.74 -56.66 -29.55
N LEU A 136 14.92 -56.36 -28.26
CA LEU A 136 15.77 -57.14 -27.35
C LEU A 136 15.03 -58.43 -26.96
N SER A 137 15.26 -59.52 -27.69
CA SER A 137 14.82 -60.85 -27.26
C SER A 137 15.83 -61.42 -26.25
N VAL A 138 15.54 -61.31 -24.96
CA VAL A 138 16.33 -61.94 -23.89
C VAL A 138 15.69 -63.28 -23.53
N THR A 139 16.36 -64.37 -23.92
CA THR A 139 15.98 -65.74 -23.55
C THR A 139 16.87 -66.20 -22.40
N GLY A 140 16.62 -65.73 -21.17
CA GLY A 140 17.44 -66.11 -20.01
C GLY A 140 16.72 -65.83 -18.69
N ASN A 141 16.50 -66.88 -17.90
CA ASN A 141 15.71 -66.82 -16.66
C ASN A 141 16.54 -66.42 -15.41
N ASP A 142 17.78 -65.93 -15.59
CA ASP A 142 18.69 -65.58 -14.49
C ASP A 142 19.20 -64.13 -14.58
N VAL A 143 18.90 -63.34 -13.54
CA VAL A 143 19.20 -61.90 -13.41
C VAL A 143 20.72 -61.64 -13.49
N LYS A 144 21.55 -62.62 -13.14
CA LYS A 144 23.01 -62.50 -13.20
C LYS A 144 23.55 -62.40 -14.63
N SER A 145 22.89 -63.05 -15.59
CA SER A 145 23.27 -63.03 -17.01
C SER A 145 22.91 -61.71 -17.70
N MET A 146 21.83 -61.05 -17.24
CA MET A 146 21.38 -59.75 -17.77
C MET A 146 22.42 -58.65 -17.53
N THR A 147 22.99 -58.60 -16.33
CA THR A 147 23.99 -57.59 -15.97
C THR A 147 25.27 -57.76 -16.77
N GLN A 148 25.68 -59.00 -17.08
CA GLN A 148 26.87 -59.24 -17.90
C GLN A 148 26.69 -58.87 -19.37
N SER A 149 25.51 -59.08 -19.97
CA SER A 149 25.25 -58.63 -21.35
C SER A 149 25.28 -57.10 -21.47
N LEU A 150 24.64 -56.38 -20.54
CA LEU A 150 24.69 -54.91 -20.53
C LEU A 150 26.12 -54.36 -20.33
N VAL A 151 26.92 -55.02 -19.49
CA VAL A 151 28.31 -54.61 -19.22
C VAL A 151 29.24 -54.96 -20.38
N ALA A 152 29.01 -56.06 -21.11
CA ALA A 152 29.82 -56.43 -22.27
C ALA A 152 29.58 -55.50 -23.47
N GLU A 153 28.34 -55.09 -23.74
CA GLU A 153 28.02 -54.14 -24.82
C GLU A 153 28.53 -52.71 -24.53
N SER A 154 28.68 -52.33 -23.26
CA SER A 154 29.23 -51.02 -22.88
C SER A 154 30.77 -50.96 -22.88
N VAL A 155 31.47 -52.10 -22.92
CA VAL A 155 32.95 -52.18 -22.86
C VAL A 155 33.62 -52.23 -24.25
N SER A 156 32.86 -52.22 -25.34
CA SER A 156 33.42 -52.14 -26.71
C SER A 156 33.69 -50.71 -27.22
N ILE A 157 33.51 -49.68 -26.39
CA ILE A 157 34.01 -48.32 -26.67
C ILE A 157 35.33 -48.12 -25.90
N SER A 158 36.39 -48.72 -26.43
CA SER A 158 37.80 -48.35 -26.20
C SER A 158 37.99 -46.83 -26.36
N ALA A 159 38.75 -46.06 -25.58
CA ALA A 159 39.72 -46.28 -24.51
C ALA A 159 39.77 -45.00 -23.63
N PRO A 160 40.28 -45.03 -22.37
CA PRO A 160 40.31 -43.87 -21.49
C PRO A 160 41.55 -43.00 -21.77
N ASP A 161 41.35 -41.74 -22.13
CA ASP A 161 42.42 -40.74 -22.00
C ASP A 161 42.37 -40.12 -20.61
N ARG A 162 43.55 -40.04 -20.00
CA ARG A 162 43.78 -39.66 -18.61
C ARG A 162 43.44 -38.18 -18.40
N SER A 163 42.53 -37.88 -17.49
CA SER A 163 42.61 -36.62 -16.73
C SER A 163 42.05 -36.80 -15.32
N SER A 164 42.98 -36.74 -14.38
CA SER A 164 42.83 -36.69 -12.93
C SER A 164 41.78 -35.69 -12.45
N PHE A 165 40.88 -36.14 -11.58
CA PHE A 165 40.22 -35.26 -10.61
C PHE A 165 40.35 -35.89 -9.21
N ASP A 166 41.25 -35.31 -8.43
CA ASP A 166 41.37 -35.51 -6.98
C ASP A 166 40.18 -34.81 -6.29
N ILE A 167 39.34 -35.57 -5.59
CA ILE A 167 38.35 -35.04 -4.65
C ILE A 167 38.82 -35.41 -3.25
N LYS A 168 39.43 -34.45 -2.54
CA LYS A 168 39.66 -34.58 -1.10
C LYS A 168 38.38 -34.23 -0.34
N ALA A 169 38.00 -35.16 0.53
CA ALA A 169 37.06 -34.98 1.63
C ALA A 169 37.63 -34.09 2.73
#